data_AF-A0A3P7P462-F1
#
_entry.id   AF-A0A3P7P462-F1
#
_cell.length_a   1.000
_cell.length_b   1.000
_cell.length_c   1.000
_cell.angle_alpha   90.00
_cell.angle_beta   90.00
_cell.angle_gamma   90.00
#
_symmetry.space_group_name_H-M   'P 1'
#
loop_
_entity.id
_entity.type
_entity.pdbx_description
1 polymer ?
#
loop_
_entity_poly.entity_id
_entity_poly.type
_entity_poly.pdbx_seq_one_letter_code
_entity_poly.pdbx_strand_id
1 'polypeptide(L)'
;MAVACRCKDYYRLSLDLSTHDTRVADLERQLNKASRRNDERLVCDLYVEIGDERRRVGDLPAALSYYRRGAELAERLQLHENASFAHRAIAEILVEPSIQENAKALQHGKKYLEAANKSGSVHIIQLAYHVLGWLHLQISLNSDVKKETFLEKGKQWCERSLAYLSKHAADIDCDNAFVITSFLLFFSVGSP
;
A
#
# COMPACT_ATOMS: atom_id res chain seq x y z
N MET A 1 5.04 17.63 35.68
CA MET A 1 6.03 17.23 34.65
C MET A 1 5.39 16.74 33.33
N ALA A 2 4.22 17.26 32.93
CA ALA A 2 3.46 16.79 31.74
C ALA A 2 3.38 17.80 30.58
N VAL A 3 3.95 19.00 30.73
CA VAL A 3 3.88 20.07 29.71
C VAL A 3 5.05 19.98 28.72
N ALA A 4 6.22 19.49 29.15
CA ALA A 4 7.42 19.38 28.31
C ALA A 4 7.35 18.25 27.27
N CYS A 5 6.55 17.20 27.49
CA CYS A 5 6.39 16.10 26.51
C CYS A 5 5.58 16.57 25.29
N ARG A 6 4.45 17.25 25.53
CA ARG A 6 3.56 17.75 24.46
C ARG A 6 4.22 18.71 23.47
N CYS A 7 5.16 19.55 23.94
CA CYS A 7 5.92 20.41 23.03
C CYS A 7 6.88 19.60 22.15
N LYS A 8 7.61 18.63 22.70
CA LYS A 8 8.54 17.81 21.89
C LYS A 8 7.81 17.02 20.81
N ASP A 9 6.65 16.48 21.13
CA ASP A 9 5.83 15.71 20.17
C ASP A 9 5.24 16.62 19.09
N TYR A 10 4.78 17.83 19.45
CA TYR A 10 4.31 18.82 18.49
C TYR A 10 5.41 19.35 17.56
N TYR A 11 6.59 19.69 18.10
CA TYR A 11 7.73 20.13 17.29
C TYR A 11 8.20 19.01 16.36
N ARG A 12 8.26 17.77 16.84
CA ARG A 12 8.62 16.60 16.03
C ARG A 12 7.62 16.36 14.91
N LEU A 13 6.32 16.43 15.18
CA LEU A 13 5.26 16.31 14.19
C LEU A 13 5.32 17.46 13.16
N SER A 14 5.53 18.70 13.60
CA SER A 14 5.67 19.85 12.70
C SER A 14 6.89 19.77 11.80
N LEU A 15 8.00 19.23 12.33
CA LEU A 15 9.23 19.00 11.58
C LEU A 15 8.99 17.90 10.54
N ASP A 16 8.35 16.81 10.93
CA ASP A 16 8.05 15.67 10.05
C ASP A 16 7.12 16.08 8.88
N LEU A 17 6.06 16.82 9.17
CA LEU A 17 5.18 17.42 8.14
C LEU A 17 5.98 18.33 7.19
N SER A 18 6.84 19.20 7.73
CA SER A 18 7.66 20.09 6.90
C SER A 18 8.66 19.34 6.02
N THR A 19 9.20 18.21 6.49
CA THR A 19 10.11 17.38 5.71
C THR A 19 9.38 16.62 4.61
N HIS A 20 8.17 16.11 4.89
CA HIS A 20 7.35 15.43 3.90
C HIS A 20 6.86 16.39 2.80
N ASP A 21 6.41 17.60 3.15
CA ASP A 21 6.03 18.60 2.15
C ASP A 21 7.21 19.01 1.26
N THR A 22 8.40 19.17 1.85
CA THR A 22 9.63 19.45 1.09
C THR A 22 9.98 18.29 0.14
N ARG A 23 9.86 17.05 0.62
CA ARG A 23 10.11 15.83 -0.17
C ARG A 23 9.12 15.69 -1.32
N VAL A 24 7.82 15.92 -1.08
CA VAL A 24 6.80 15.90 -2.13
C VAL A 24 7.07 16.98 -3.17
N ALA A 25 7.44 18.20 -2.76
CA ALA A 25 7.76 19.27 -3.70
C ALA A 25 8.96 18.92 -4.60
N ASP A 26 9.96 18.21 -4.09
CA ASP A 26 11.08 17.73 -4.91
C ASP A 26 10.63 16.62 -5.87
N LEU A 27 9.87 15.64 -5.38
CA LEU A 27 9.30 14.57 -6.20
C LEU A 27 8.43 15.09 -7.34
N GLU A 28 7.58 16.09 -7.08
CA GLU A 28 6.75 16.72 -8.11
C GLU A 28 7.60 17.45 -9.16
N ARG A 29 8.74 18.05 -8.78
CA ARG A 29 9.70 18.60 -9.75
C ARG A 29 10.34 17.50 -10.60
N GLN A 30 10.70 16.37 -10.00
CA GLN A 30 11.24 15.21 -10.71
C GLN A 30 10.20 14.64 -11.68
N LEU A 31 8.94 14.51 -11.25
CA LEU A 31 7.81 14.03 -12.04
C LEU A 31 7.59 14.90 -13.27
N ASN A 32 7.61 16.22 -13.10
CA ASN A 32 7.51 17.16 -14.20
C ASN A 32 8.68 17.04 -15.19
N LYS A 33 9.90 16.84 -14.71
CA LYS A 33 11.08 16.62 -15.58
C LYS A 33 10.98 15.30 -16.35
N ALA A 34 10.61 14.21 -15.68
CA ALA A 34 10.42 12.89 -16.27
C ALA A 34 9.32 12.92 -17.34
N SER A 35 8.20 13.58 -17.04
CA SER A 35 7.08 13.76 -17.97
C SER A 35 7.50 14.50 -19.24
N ARG A 36 8.28 15.59 -19.12
CA ARG A 36 8.83 16.32 -20.28
C ARG A 36 9.81 15.49 -21.13
N ARG A 37 10.45 14.49 -20.52
CA ARG A 37 11.37 13.56 -21.19
C ARG A 37 10.66 12.32 -21.74
N ASN A 38 9.35 12.19 -21.54
CA ASN A 38 8.57 10.98 -21.84
C ASN A 38 9.13 9.72 -21.18
N ASP A 39 9.73 9.87 -19.99
CA ASP A 39 10.18 8.73 -19.19
C ASP A 39 9.01 8.16 -18.39
N GLU A 40 8.13 7.42 -19.07
CA GLU A 40 6.87 6.97 -18.47
C GLU A 40 7.07 5.96 -17.34
N ARG A 41 8.19 5.22 -17.32
CA ARG A 41 8.54 4.32 -16.21
C ARG A 41 8.86 5.11 -14.95
N LEU A 42 9.73 6.11 -15.05
CA LEU A 42 10.05 6.97 -13.91
C LEU A 42 8.82 7.77 -13.45
N VAL A 43 7.97 8.23 -14.37
CA VAL A 43 6.68 8.87 -14.02
C VAL A 43 5.82 7.92 -13.17
N CYS A 44 5.77 6.64 -13.53
CA CYS A 44 5.01 5.63 -12.79
C CYS A 44 5.57 5.42 -11.37
N ASP A 45 6.89 5.30 -11.22
CA ASP A 45 7.55 5.16 -9.91
C ASP A 45 7.28 6.38 -9.02
N LEU A 46 7.41 7.58 -9.58
CA LEU A 46 7.20 8.84 -8.86
C LEU A 46 5.76 9.04 -8.41
N TYR A 47 4.76 8.55 -9.15
CA TYR A 47 3.38 8.55 -8.66
C TYR A 47 3.19 7.70 -7.41
N VAL A 48 3.82 6.53 -7.33
CA VAL A 48 3.76 5.67 -6.14
C VAL A 48 4.48 6.33 -4.98
N GLU A 49 5.69 6.86 -5.20
CA GLU A 49 6.46 7.55 -4.15
C GLU A 49 5.72 8.76 -3.58
N ILE A 50 5.17 9.64 -4.43
CA ILE A 50 4.40 10.80 -3.95
C ILE A 50 3.15 10.34 -3.19
N GLY A 51 2.48 9.29 -3.67
CA GLY A 51 1.35 8.69 -2.97
C GLY A 51 1.70 8.24 -1.56
N ASP A 52 2.85 7.57 -1.40
CA ASP A 52 3.36 7.11 -0.09
C ASP A 52 3.65 8.29 0.85
N GLU A 53 4.29 9.34 0.35
CA GLU A 53 4.56 10.55 1.14
C GLU A 53 3.27 11.25 1.59
N ARG A 54 2.28 11.39 0.68
CA ARG A 54 0.96 11.96 1.02
C ARG A 54 0.20 11.09 2.03
N ARG A 55 0.31 9.77 1.91
CA ARG A 55 -0.27 8.82 2.87
C ARG A 55 0.35 8.97 4.26
N ARG A 56 1.68 9.14 4.36
CA ARG A 56 2.39 9.32 5.65
C ARG A 56 1.92 10.54 6.42
N VAL A 57 1.61 11.63 5.73
CA VAL A 57 1.09 12.86 6.36
C VAL A 57 -0.43 12.86 6.57
N GLY A 58 -1.11 11.76 6.24
CA GLY A 58 -2.56 11.62 6.40
C GLY A 58 -3.40 12.29 5.31
N ASP A 59 -2.78 12.82 4.24
CA ASP A 59 -3.50 13.36 3.07
C ASP A 59 -3.94 12.21 2.14
N LEU A 60 -4.90 11.42 2.62
CA LEU A 60 -5.45 10.27 1.92
C LEU A 60 -6.08 10.63 0.56
N PRO A 61 -6.81 11.75 0.41
CA PRO A 61 -7.33 12.16 -0.89
C PRO A 61 -6.23 12.41 -1.93
N ALA A 62 -5.14 13.12 -1.57
CA ALA A 62 -4.02 13.31 -2.48
C ALA A 62 -3.29 11.99 -2.78
N ALA A 63 -3.08 11.16 -1.76
CA ALA A 63 -2.46 9.84 -1.92
C ALA A 63 -3.24 8.98 -2.93
N LEU A 64 -4.57 8.87 -2.77
CA LEU A 64 -5.44 8.16 -3.71
C LEU A 64 -5.38 8.71 -5.13
N SER A 65 -5.31 10.03 -5.29
CA SER A 65 -5.17 10.66 -6.62
C SER A 65 -3.89 10.21 -7.32
N TYR A 66 -2.76 10.24 -6.60
CA TYR A 66 -1.47 9.82 -7.12
C TYR A 66 -1.40 8.32 -7.42
N TYR A 67 -1.86 7.46 -6.49
CA TYR A 67 -1.88 6.02 -6.75
C TYR A 67 -2.79 5.63 -7.92
N ARG A 68 -3.94 6.29 -8.12
CA ARG A 68 -4.82 6.01 -9.27
C ARG A 68 -4.12 6.32 -10.59
N ARG A 69 -3.45 7.47 -10.69
CA ARG A 69 -2.66 7.84 -11.87
C ARG A 69 -1.50 6.85 -12.10
N GLY A 70 -0.83 6.43 -11.02
CA GLY A 70 0.19 5.39 -11.06
C GLY A 70 -0.34 4.04 -11.56
N ALA A 71 -1.48 3.59 -11.03
CA ALA A 71 -2.11 2.33 -11.43
C ALA A 71 -2.53 2.34 -12.90
N GLU A 72 -3.19 3.40 -13.37
CA GLU A 72 -3.61 3.54 -14.78
C GLU A 72 -2.40 3.52 -15.73
N LEU A 73 -1.32 4.22 -15.37
CA LEU A 73 -0.09 4.23 -16.15
C LEU A 73 0.59 2.86 -16.14
N ALA A 74 0.72 2.23 -14.97
CA ALA A 74 1.31 0.92 -14.80
C ALA A 74 0.56 -0.16 -15.59
N GLU A 75 -0.79 -0.16 -15.53
CA GLU A 75 -1.64 -1.07 -16.30
C GLU A 75 -1.42 -0.87 -17.81
N ARG A 76 -1.37 0.38 -18.30
CA ARG A 76 -1.11 0.70 -19.72
C ARG A 76 0.26 0.23 -20.18
N LEU A 77 1.29 0.36 -19.35
CA LEU A 77 2.66 -0.02 -19.66
C LEU A 77 3.01 -1.47 -19.32
N GLN A 78 2.07 -2.23 -18.77
CA GLN A 78 2.27 -3.59 -18.28
C GLN A 78 3.38 -3.69 -17.20
N LEU A 79 3.54 -2.64 -16.39
CA LEU A 79 4.43 -2.63 -15.23
C LEU A 79 3.73 -3.31 -14.05
N HIS A 80 3.72 -4.64 -14.06
CA HIS A 80 2.91 -5.44 -13.15
C HIS A 80 3.22 -5.21 -11.66
N GLU A 81 4.49 -5.03 -11.28
CA GLU A 81 4.84 -4.74 -9.88
C GLU A 81 4.36 -3.35 -9.43
N ASN A 82 4.54 -2.31 -10.24
CA ASN A 82 4.01 -0.98 -9.95
C ASN A 82 2.48 -0.98 -9.83
N ALA A 83 1.80 -1.69 -10.74
CA ALA A 83 0.35 -1.84 -10.68
C ALA A 83 -0.06 -2.55 -9.38
N SER A 84 0.67 -3.60 -8.99
CA SER A 84 0.47 -4.30 -7.73
C SER A 84 0.59 -3.37 -6.52
N PHE A 85 1.67 -2.59 -6.42
CA PHE A 85 1.87 -1.66 -5.30
C PHE A 85 0.77 -0.60 -5.23
N ALA A 86 0.43 0.02 -6.37
CA ALA A 86 -0.61 1.05 -6.43
C ALA A 86 -2.00 0.50 -6.05
N HIS A 87 -2.37 -0.68 -6.57
CA HIS A 87 -3.66 -1.30 -6.22
C HIS A 87 -3.73 -1.72 -4.75
N ARG A 88 -2.64 -2.22 -4.18
CA ARG A 88 -2.55 -2.51 -2.74
C ARG A 88 -2.80 -1.26 -1.91
N ALA A 89 -2.08 -0.18 -2.18
CA ALA A 89 -2.18 1.06 -1.43
C ALA A 89 -3.59 1.68 -1.52
N ILE A 90 -4.22 1.66 -2.70
CA ILE A 90 -5.61 2.11 -2.87
C ILE A 90 -6.56 1.24 -2.05
N ALA A 91 -6.42 -0.08 -2.08
CA ALA A 91 -7.30 -0.97 -1.33
C ALA A 91 -7.21 -0.73 0.19
N GLU A 92 -5.99 -0.54 0.70
CA GLU A 92 -5.72 -0.24 2.11
C GLU A 92 -6.35 1.07 2.56
N ILE A 93 -6.27 2.13 1.75
CA ILE A 93 -6.89 3.41 2.09
C ILE A 93 -8.42 3.30 2.02
N LEU A 94 -8.97 2.66 0.99
CA LEU A 94 -10.42 2.61 0.79
C LEU A 94 -11.17 1.80 1.86
N VAL A 95 -10.48 0.92 2.60
CA VAL A 95 -11.08 0.15 3.70
C VAL A 95 -11.05 0.91 5.03
N GLU A 96 -10.40 2.07 5.11
CA GLU A 96 -10.32 2.83 6.36
C GLU A 96 -11.70 3.21 6.92
N PRO A 97 -11.87 3.25 8.26
CA PRO A 97 -13.16 3.58 8.89
C PRO A 97 -13.71 4.96 8.50
N SER A 98 -12.85 5.89 8.10
CA SER A 98 -13.22 7.24 7.65
C SER A 98 -13.72 7.29 6.21
N ILE A 99 -13.42 6.27 5.39
CA ILE A 99 -13.70 6.21 3.95
C ILE A 99 -14.77 5.14 3.64
N GLN A 100 -14.60 3.94 4.18
CA GLN A 100 -15.54 2.80 4.07
C GLN A 100 -16.02 2.45 2.65
N GLU A 101 -15.20 2.66 1.63
CA GLU A 101 -15.48 2.27 0.25
C GLU A 101 -15.17 0.78 0.01
N ASN A 102 -15.70 -0.08 0.89
CA ASN A 102 -15.36 -1.51 1.03
C ASN A 102 -15.47 -2.31 -0.27
N ALA A 103 -16.47 -2.02 -1.11
CA ALA A 103 -16.64 -2.69 -2.40
C ALA A 103 -15.49 -2.37 -3.37
N LYS A 104 -15.05 -1.11 -3.41
CA LYS A 104 -13.91 -0.67 -4.22
C LYS A 104 -12.60 -1.16 -3.62
N ALA A 105 -12.47 -1.20 -2.30
CA ALA A 105 -11.30 -1.78 -1.63
C ALA A 105 -11.08 -3.23 -2.06
N LEU A 106 -12.12 -4.07 -2.05
CA LEU A 106 -12.05 -5.45 -2.53
C LEU A 106 -11.79 -5.55 -4.04
N GLN A 107 -12.31 -4.63 -4.85
CA GLN A 107 -12.02 -4.57 -6.29
C GLN A 107 -10.52 -4.31 -6.52
N HIS A 108 -9.94 -3.32 -5.83
CA HIS A 108 -8.52 -3.02 -5.90
C HIS A 108 -7.66 -4.16 -5.31
N GLY A 109 -8.10 -4.83 -4.24
CA GLY A 109 -7.42 -6.02 -3.71
C GLY A 109 -7.36 -7.17 -4.72
N LYS A 110 -8.41 -7.36 -5.54
CA LYS A 110 -8.40 -8.35 -6.64
C LYS A 110 -7.46 -7.95 -7.76
N LYS A 111 -7.44 -6.66 -8.15
CA LYS A 111 -6.49 -6.13 -9.14
C LYS A 111 -5.05 -6.27 -8.67
N TYR A 112 -4.79 -6.06 -7.37
CA TYR A 112 -3.48 -6.30 -6.76
C TYR A 112 -3.04 -7.75 -6.95
N LEU A 113 -3.90 -8.72 -6.61
CA LEU A 113 -3.60 -10.14 -6.82
C LEU A 113 -3.41 -10.49 -8.31
N GLU A 114 -4.21 -9.90 -9.20
CA GLU A 114 -4.06 -10.12 -10.65
C GLU A 114 -2.71 -9.61 -11.16
N ALA A 115 -2.33 -8.38 -10.80
CA ALA A 115 -1.04 -7.80 -11.15
C ALA A 115 0.13 -8.59 -10.55
N ALA A 116 -0.01 -9.09 -9.31
CA ALA A 116 1.00 -9.90 -8.65
C ALA A 116 1.23 -11.23 -9.38
N ASN A 117 0.15 -11.88 -9.82
CA ASN A 117 0.26 -13.10 -10.63
C ASN A 117 0.94 -12.82 -11.98
N LYS A 118 0.67 -11.66 -12.60
CA LYS A 118 1.30 -11.27 -13.87
C LYS A 118 2.77 -10.88 -13.71
N SER A 119 3.20 -10.35 -12.56
CA SER A 119 4.62 -10.08 -12.32
C SER A 119 5.42 -11.36 -12.11
N GLY A 120 4.78 -12.44 -11.65
CA GLY A 120 5.45 -13.70 -11.29
C GLY A 120 6.25 -13.61 -9.98
N SER A 121 6.19 -12.46 -9.30
CA SER A 121 6.88 -12.25 -8.04
C SER A 121 6.19 -13.01 -6.91
N VAL A 122 6.87 -14.08 -6.47
CA VAL A 122 6.38 -15.01 -5.46
C VAL A 122 6.02 -14.29 -4.15
N HIS A 123 6.88 -13.36 -3.71
CA HIS A 123 6.62 -12.61 -2.48
C HIS A 123 5.42 -11.65 -2.62
N ILE A 124 5.23 -11.00 -3.77
CA ILE A 124 4.07 -10.13 -4.01
C ILE A 124 2.78 -10.96 -4.09
N ILE A 125 2.81 -12.14 -4.72
CA ILE A 125 1.65 -13.04 -4.78
C ILE A 125 1.23 -13.50 -3.37
N GLN A 126 2.19 -13.92 -2.55
CA GLN A 126 1.94 -14.29 -1.16
C GLN A 126 1.31 -13.13 -0.39
N LEU A 127 1.91 -11.93 -0.50
CA LEU A 127 1.41 -10.73 0.16
C LEU A 127 0.00 -10.34 -0.34
N ALA A 128 -0.32 -10.58 -1.60
CA ALA A 128 -1.66 -10.34 -2.13
C ALA A 128 -2.74 -11.22 -1.50
N TYR A 129 -2.44 -12.49 -1.24
CA TYR A 129 -3.34 -13.34 -0.45
C TYR A 129 -3.51 -12.82 0.98
N HIS A 130 -2.42 -12.43 1.63
CA HIS A 130 -2.47 -11.86 2.97
C HIS A 130 -3.34 -10.58 3.03
N VAL A 131 -3.10 -9.63 2.12
CA VAL A 131 -3.83 -8.36 2.06
C VAL A 131 -5.32 -8.58 1.80
N LEU A 132 -5.70 -9.53 0.93
CA LEU A 132 -7.11 -9.87 0.74
C LEU A 132 -7.74 -10.39 2.04
N GLY A 133 -7.02 -11.23 2.80
CA GLY A 133 -7.46 -11.69 4.12
C GLY A 133 -7.65 -10.52 5.10
N TRP A 134 -6.67 -9.62 5.15
CA TRP A 134 -6.71 -8.41 5.98
C TRP A 134 -7.85 -7.47 5.58
N LEU A 135 -8.11 -7.25 4.29
CA LEU A 135 -9.24 -6.42 3.81
C LEU A 135 -10.58 -6.98 4.30
N HIS A 136 -10.77 -8.29 4.21
CA HIS A 136 -11.96 -8.95 4.73
C HIS A 136 -12.14 -8.77 6.24
N LEU A 137 -11.05 -8.85 7.01
CA LEU A 137 -11.04 -8.56 8.44
C LEU A 137 -11.40 -7.09 8.72
N GLN A 138 -10.76 -6.13 8.05
CA GLN A 138 -11.01 -4.69 8.23
C GLN A 138 -12.47 -4.34 7.92
N ILE A 139 -13.02 -4.86 6.83
CA ILE A 139 -14.45 -4.67 6.50
C ILE A 139 -15.33 -5.19 7.63
N SER A 140 -15.01 -6.35 8.21
CA SER A 140 -15.78 -6.90 9.32
C SER A 140 -15.66 -6.08 10.60
N LEU A 141 -14.52 -5.43 10.85
CA LEU A 141 -14.29 -4.59 12.02
C LEU A 141 -14.95 -3.21 11.87
N ASN A 142 -14.95 -2.67 10.65
CA ASN A 142 -15.46 -1.33 10.34
C ASN A 142 -16.96 -1.31 10.03
N SER A 143 -17.57 -2.49 9.82
CA SER A 143 -19.02 -2.62 9.63
C SER A 143 -19.74 -2.71 10.96
N ASP A 144 -20.80 -1.94 11.14
CA ASP A 144 -21.69 -2.01 12.32
C ASP A 144 -22.33 -3.41 12.49
N VAL A 145 -22.45 -4.16 11.39
CA VAL A 145 -22.93 -5.53 11.37
C VAL A 145 -21.74 -6.48 11.20
N LYS A 146 -21.38 -7.18 12.29
CA LYS A 146 -20.40 -8.27 12.26
C LYS A 146 -20.97 -9.46 11.48
N LYS A 147 -20.75 -9.50 10.17
CA LYS A 147 -21.13 -10.63 9.33
C LYS A 147 -20.04 -11.69 9.41
N GLU A 148 -20.36 -12.85 9.99
CA GLU A 148 -19.46 -14.03 10.06
C GLU A 148 -18.87 -14.40 8.69
N THR A 149 -19.59 -14.08 7.61
CA THR A 149 -19.16 -14.32 6.23
C THR A 149 -17.89 -13.57 5.81
N PHE A 150 -17.57 -12.43 6.41
CA PHE A 150 -16.32 -11.71 6.10
C PHE A 150 -15.12 -12.32 6.82
N LEU A 151 -15.28 -12.71 8.08
CA LEU A 151 -14.21 -13.35 8.85
C LEU A 151 -13.85 -14.72 8.25
N GLU A 152 -14.84 -15.50 7.84
CA GLU A 152 -14.61 -16.79 7.19
C GLU A 152 -13.85 -16.63 5.86
N LYS A 153 -14.23 -15.63 5.04
CA LYS A 153 -13.47 -15.29 3.83
C LYS A 153 -12.06 -14.81 4.14
N GLY A 154 -11.90 -13.99 5.18
CA GLY A 154 -10.60 -13.51 5.65
C GLY A 154 -9.67 -14.67 6.01
N LYS A 155 -10.19 -15.62 6.80
CA LYS A 155 -9.50 -16.86 7.17
C LYS A 155 -9.08 -17.66 5.93
N GLN A 156 -9.98 -17.89 4.98
CA GLN A 156 -9.67 -18.64 3.75
C GLN A 156 -8.53 -18.00 2.94
N TRP A 157 -8.46 -16.66 2.88
CA TRP A 157 -7.35 -15.97 2.24
C TRP A 157 -6.04 -16.09 3.02
N CYS A 158 -6.08 -16.01 4.35
CA CYS A 158 -4.91 -16.25 5.20
C CYS A 158 -4.38 -17.69 5.04
N GLU A 159 -5.26 -18.69 4.97
CA GLU A 159 -4.89 -20.08 4.73
C GLU A 159 -4.24 -20.26 3.36
N ARG A 160 -4.76 -19.61 2.31
CA ARG A 160 -4.12 -19.58 0.98
C ARG A 160 -2.73 -18.95 1.03
N SER A 161 -2.59 -17.83 1.75
CA SER A 161 -1.32 -17.16 1.94
C SER A 161 -0.29 -18.08 2.61
N LEU A 162 -0.68 -18.78 3.68
CA LEU A 162 0.21 -19.72 4.39
C LEU A 162 0.55 -20.93 3.53
N ALA A 163 -0.42 -21.51 2.81
CA ALA A 163 -0.17 -22.62 1.91
C ALA A 163 0.80 -22.24 0.77
N TYR A 164 0.64 -21.04 0.22
CA TYR A 164 1.54 -20.51 -0.81
C TYR A 164 2.95 -20.28 -0.26
N LEU A 165 3.07 -19.64 0.91
CA LEU A 165 4.34 -19.44 1.61
C LEU A 165 5.06 -20.77 1.85
N SER A 166 4.37 -21.77 2.41
CA SER A 166 4.96 -23.10 2.66
C SER A 166 5.46 -23.78 1.38
N LYS A 167 4.79 -23.57 0.25
CA LYS A 167 5.19 -24.15 -1.05
C LYS A 167 6.39 -23.43 -1.66
N HIS A 168 6.51 -22.13 -1.45
CA HIS A 168 7.47 -21.27 -2.15
C HIS A 168 8.51 -20.62 -1.22
N ALA A 169 8.66 -21.11 0.01
CA ALA A 169 9.56 -20.53 1.01
C ALA A 169 11.00 -20.39 0.49
N ALA A 170 11.54 -21.44 -0.14
CA ALA A 170 12.88 -21.40 -0.72
C ALA A 170 13.02 -20.37 -1.85
N ASP A 171 11.96 -20.18 -2.66
CA ASP A 171 11.96 -19.17 -3.73
C ASP A 171 11.99 -17.75 -3.14
N ILE A 172 11.26 -17.53 -2.04
CA ILE A 172 11.21 -16.24 -1.32
C ILE A 172 12.53 -15.96 -0.61
N ASP A 173 13.15 -16.95 0.03
CA ASP A 173 14.45 -16.79 0.71
C ASP A 173 15.58 -16.45 -0.29
N CYS A 174 15.47 -16.93 -1.53
CA CYS A 174 16.42 -16.61 -2.60
C CYS A 174 16.13 -15.26 -3.29
N ASP A 175 14.96 -14.67 -3.04
CA ASP A 175 14.58 -13.39 -3.63
C ASP A 175 15.22 -12.23 -2.86
N ASN A 176 16.32 -11.71 -3.40
CA ASN A 176 17.05 -10.57 -2.81
C ASN A 176 16.19 -9.29 -2.68
N ALA A 177 15.02 -9.19 -3.35
CA ALA A 177 14.08 -8.08 -3.18
C ALA A 177 13.29 -8.15 -1.85
N PHE A 178 13.18 -9.33 -1.25
CA PHE A 178 12.42 -9.58 0.00
C PHE A 178 13.07 -8.94 1.24
N VAL A 179 14.39 -8.74 1.23
CA VAL A 179 15.15 -8.26 2.40
C VAL A 179 14.79 -6.81 2.78
N ILE A 180 14.27 -6.01 1.85
CA ILE A 180 13.93 -4.59 2.09
C ILE A 180 12.46 -4.41 2.55
N THR A 181 11.54 -5.26 2.12
CA THR A 181 10.10 -5.13 2.41
C THR A 181 9.67 -5.79 3.72
N SER A 182 10.36 -6.86 4.16
CA SER A 182 10.03 -7.55 5.42
C SER A 182 10.34 -6.77 6.69
N PHE A 183 11.30 -5.83 6.67
CA PHE A 183 11.60 -5.01 7.84
C PHE A 183 10.51 -3.96 8.14
N LEU A 184 9.67 -3.63 7.16
CA LEU A 184 8.60 -2.64 7.30
C LEU A 184 7.21 -3.26 7.53
N LEU A 185 6.98 -4.51 7.12
CA LEU A 185 5.67 -5.17 7.24
C LEU A 185 5.37 -5.74 8.63
N PHE A 186 6.40 -6.13 9.41
CA PHE A 186 6.18 -6.66 10.76
C PHE A 186 6.04 -5.60 11.86
N PHE A 187 6.45 -4.34 11.62
CA PHE A 187 6.46 -3.29 12.66
C PHE A 187 5.46 -2.15 12.46
N SER A 188 4.72 -2.08 11.35
CA SER A 188 3.73 -0.99 11.20
C SER A 188 2.38 -1.25 11.91
N VAL A 189 2.20 -2.43 12.52
CA VAL A 189 1.08 -2.69 13.46
C VAL A 189 1.61 -2.51 14.88
N GLY A 190 1.93 -1.27 15.26
CA GLY A 190 2.42 -0.99 16.59
C GLY A 190 3.15 0.33 16.73
N SER A 191 2.42 1.44 16.68
CA SER A 191 2.77 2.62 17.47
C SER A 191 1.46 3.32 17.88
N PRO A 192 1.36 3.73 19.16
CA PRO A 192 0.10 4.11 19.81
C PRO A 192 -0.53 5.40 19.27
#